data_AF-K2KEZ4-F1
#
_entry.id   AF-K2KEZ4-F1
#
_cell.length_a   1.000
_cell.length_b   1.000
_cell.length_c   1.000
_cell.angle_alpha   90.00
_cell.angle_beta   90.00
_cell.angle_gamma   90.00
#
_symmetry.space_group_name_H-M   'P 1'
#
loop_
_entity.id
_entity.type
_entity.pdbx_description
1 polymer ?
#
loop_
_entity_poly.entity_id
_entity_poly.type
_entity_poly.pdbx_seq_one_letter_code
_entity_poly.pdbx_strand_id
1 'polypeptide(L)'
;MKELDQKLDADSIYSLKNIVAKNLNFDKATHPNVGDSNLALLMFNMPRTKTQGIELLNRWQKEFSNDIKSYEKVKKMFVDNAGSFHNLIHDMNFPNVSLNAYLSDIMDRSFANLKNYVSTSESLKDLSEKFYKTSSLEMFEKSDQSTSDISEILGGAIARFARFDDPSKALFEALESDNIKKGLKEFKIADEAKDMFNPDSKEFKDIDIYDFTHYLLMVNREPNENNPTLKRLIEAVKDMQKESEKGIKKQKLETPSEWGPNYSEFKK
;
A
#
# COMPACT_ATOMS: atom_id res chain seq x y z
N MET A 1 16.09 6.91 -14.68
CA MET A 1 15.47 5.69 -15.22
C MET A 1 14.63 6.08 -16.41
N LYS A 2 14.71 5.35 -17.52
CA LYS A 2 13.65 5.41 -18.53
C LYS A 2 12.41 4.81 -17.84
N GLU A 3 11.29 5.52 -17.82
CA GLU A 3 10.09 5.02 -17.14
C GLU A 3 9.70 3.66 -17.76
N LEU A 4 9.43 2.69 -16.90
CA LEU A 4 8.82 1.43 -17.30
C LEU A 4 7.34 1.74 -17.58
N ASP A 5 7.07 2.37 -18.73
CA ASP A 5 5.73 2.85 -19.11
C ASP A 5 4.72 1.72 -19.37
N GLN A 6 5.17 0.46 -19.33
CA GLN A 6 4.35 -0.71 -19.62
C GLN A 6 4.21 -1.60 -18.39
N LYS A 7 2.99 -2.13 -18.22
CA LYS A 7 2.68 -3.18 -17.27
C LYS A 7 3.62 -4.37 -17.48
N LEU A 8 4.23 -4.85 -16.40
CA LEU A 8 5.13 -5.99 -16.38
C LEU A 8 4.30 -7.27 -16.22
N ASP A 9 3.99 -7.92 -17.34
CA ASP A 9 3.18 -9.14 -17.33
C ASP A 9 4.00 -10.36 -16.92
N ALA A 10 3.55 -11.10 -15.90
CA ALA A 10 4.27 -12.23 -15.34
C ALA A 10 3.31 -13.22 -14.68
N ASP A 11 3.54 -14.51 -14.92
CA ASP A 11 2.79 -15.64 -14.34
C ASP A 11 3.29 -16.06 -12.94
N SER A 12 4.42 -15.50 -12.51
CA SER A 12 5.11 -15.91 -11.30
C SER A 12 6.07 -14.84 -10.81
N ILE A 13 6.33 -14.84 -9.50
CA ILE A 13 7.32 -13.97 -8.86
C ILE A 13 8.73 -14.14 -9.46
N TYR A 14 9.08 -15.36 -9.89
CA TYR A 14 10.36 -15.62 -10.54
C TYR A 14 10.43 -14.96 -11.92
N SER A 15 9.39 -15.08 -12.73
CA SER A 15 9.31 -14.42 -14.03
C SER A 15 9.35 -12.90 -13.88
N LEU A 16 8.54 -12.36 -12.97
CA LEU A 16 8.42 -10.92 -12.74
C LEU A 16 9.76 -10.26 -12.43
N LYS A 17 10.51 -10.78 -11.44
CA LYS A 17 11.79 -10.17 -11.05
C LYS A 17 12.84 -10.24 -12.17
N ASN A 18 12.80 -11.27 -13.01
CA ASN A 18 13.67 -11.38 -14.17
C ASN A 18 13.27 -10.41 -15.29
N ILE A 19 11.97 -10.16 -15.48
CA ILE A 19 11.47 -9.16 -16.43
C ILE A 19 11.92 -7.76 -16.00
N VAL A 20 11.81 -7.41 -14.72
CA VAL A 20 12.34 -6.15 -14.18
C VAL A 20 13.83 -6.02 -14.49
N ALA A 21 14.62 -7.06 -14.19
CA ALA A 21 16.06 -7.05 -14.42
C ALA A 21 16.44 -6.90 -15.89
N LYS A 22 15.72 -7.56 -16.80
CA LYS A 22 15.92 -7.43 -18.26
C LYS A 22 15.61 -6.04 -18.77
N ASN A 23 14.51 -5.43 -18.31
CA ASN A 23 14.10 -4.10 -18.78
C ASN A 23 15.00 -2.97 -18.23
N LEU A 24 15.51 -3.11 -17.00
CA LEU A 24 16.39 -2.13 -16.38
C LEU A 24 17.88 -2.37 -16.67
N ASN A 25 18.23 -3.34 -17.52
CA ASN A 25 19.62 -3.71 -17.82
C ASN A 25 20.40 -2.61 -18.57
N PHE A 26 20.79 -1.55 -17.84
CA PHE A 26 21.44 -0.36 -18.38
C PHE A 26 22.75 -0.67 -19.10
N ASP A 27 23.49 -1.67 -18.61
CA ASP A 27 24.82 -2.02 -19.12
C ASP A 27 24.78 -3.07 -20.24
N LYS A 28 23.58 -3.48 -20.68
CA LYS A 28 23.39 -4.57 -21.68
C LYS A 28 24.11 -5.87 -21.30
N ALA A 29 24.26 -6.14 -20.00
CA ALA A 29 24.89 -7.37 -19.53
C ALA A 29 24.08 -8.60 -19.99
N THR A 30 24.76 -9.69 -20.35
CA THR A 30 24.10 -10.95 -20.72
C THR A 30 23.31 -11.57 -19.56
N HIS A 31 23.70 -11.25 -18.31
CA HIS A 31 23.00 -11.65 -17.09
C HIS A 31 22.83 -10.42 -16.18
N PRO A 32 21.69 -9.71 -16.26
CA PRO A 32 21.43 -8.54 -15.42
C PRO A 32 21.38 -8.93 -13.92
N ASN A 33 21.85 -8.03 -13.04
CA ASN A 33 21.70 -8.26 -11.60
C ASN A 33 20.23 -8.10 -11.19
N VAL A 34 19.56 -9.23 -10.92
CA VAL A 34 18.14 -9.28 -10.56
C VAL A 34 17.86 -8.52 -9.26
N GLY A 35 18.69 -8.69 -8.24
CA GLY A 35 18.49 -8.05 -6.93
C GLY A 35 18.59 -6.53 -7.02
N ASP A 36 19.67 -6.03 -7.61
CA ASP A 36 19.93 -4.59 -7.69
C ASP A 36 18.91 -3.89 -8.60
N SER A 37 18.52 -4.51 -9.72
CA SER A 37 17.51 -3.94 -10.63
C SER A 37 16.15 -3.80 -9.95
N ASN A 38 15.71 -4.84 -9.25
CA ASN A 38 14.44 -4.80 -8.54
C ASN A 38 14.48 -3.84 -7.34
N LEU A 39 15.59 -3.81 -6.60
CA LEU A 39 15.79 -2.83 -5.54
C LEU A 39 15.72 -1.40 -6.09
N ALA A 40 16.38 -1.13 -7.22
CA ALA A 40 16.34 0.17 -7.85
C ALA A 40 14.90 0.56 -8.27
N LEU A 41 14.13 -0.37 -8.84
CA LEU A 41 12.71 -0.12 -9.18
C LEU A 41 11.87 0.16 -7.94
N LEU A 42 12.04 -0.62 -6.87
CA LEU A 42 11.36 -0.42 -5.60
C LEU A 42 11.64 0.98 -5.05
N MET A 43 12.91 1.40 -5.04
CA MET A 43 13.33 2.73 -4.58
C MET A 43 12.79 3.85 -5.48
N PHE A 44 12.71 3.63 -6.79
CA PHE A 44 12.15 4.60 -7.74
C PHE A 44 10.67 4.87 -7.48
N ASN A 45 9.93 3.83 -7.09
CA ASN A 45 8.50 3.88 -6.80
C ASN A 45 8.15 4.40 -5.40
N MET A 46 9.15 4.64 -4.53
CA MET A 46 8.93 5.23 -3.20
C MET A 46 8.80 6.76 -3.25
N PRO A 47 8.17 7.39 -2.25
CA PRO A 47 8.12 8.84 -2.15
C PRO A 47 9.53 9.41 -2.05
N ARG A 48 9.77 10.56 -2.68
CA ARG A 48 11.02 11.33 -2.51
C ARG A 48 10.99 12.12 -1.19
N THR A 49 10.86 11.44 -0.05
CA THR A 49 10.87 12.06 1.29
C THR A 49 12.25 11.92 1.97
N LYS A 50 12.39 12.47 3.18
CA LYS A 50 13.69 12.63 3.87
C LYS A 50 14.40 11.31 4.21
N THR A 51 13.68 10.21 4.40
CA THR A 51 14.28 8.88 4.58
C THR A 51 14.31 8.18 3.23
N GLN A 52 15.45 8.26 2.54
CA GLN A 52 15.64 7.56 1.27
C GLN A 52 15.61 6.05 1.55
N GLY A 53 14.97 5.23 0.71
CA GLY A 53 14.75 3.82 1.06
C GLY A 53 16.04 2.99 1.32
N ILE A 54 17.21 3.44 0.85
CA ILE A 54 18.52 2.89 1.23
C ILE A 54 18.84 3.16 2.71
N GLU A 55 18.53 4.35 3.22
CA GLU A 55 18.70 4.70 4.64
C GLU A 55 17.79 3.86 5.53
N LEU A 56 16.53 3.65 5.10
CA LEU A 56 15.59 2.75 5.78
C LEU A 56 16.15 1.33 5.88
N LEU A 57 16.64 0.79 4.76
CA LEU A 57 17.26 -0.55 4.73
C LEU A 57 18.48 -0.63 5.64
N ASN A 58 19.38 0.36 5.60
CA ASN A 58 20.57 0.40 6.43
C ASN A 58 20.23 0.50 7.93
N ARG A 59 19.19 1.24 8.31
CA ARG A 59 18.71 1.31 9.70
C ARG A 59 18.21 -0.06 10.14
N TRP A 60 17.32 -0.69 9.38
CA TRP A 60 16.79 -1.99 9.75
C TRP A 60 17.83 -3.11 9.73
N GLN A 61 18.82 -3.06 8.84
CA GLN A 61 19.93 -4.00 8.87
C GLN A 61 20.69 -3.97 10.21
N LYS A 62 20.88 -2.78 10.80
CA LYS A 62 21.50 -2.62 12.12
C LYS A 62 20.61 -3.14 13.25
N GLU A 63 19.31 -2.83 13.22
CA GLU A 63 18.33 -3.31 14.21
C GLU A 63 18.17 -4.84 14.20
N PHE A 64 18.40 -5.47 13.06
CA PHE A 64 18.39 -6.91 12.86
C PHE A 64 19.80 -7.53 12.86
N SER A 65 20.82 -6.86 13.42
CA SER A 65 22.18 -7.40 13.51
C SER A 65 22.25 -8.80 14.16
N ASN A 66 21.37 -9.10 15.11
CA ASN A 66 21.26 -10.41 15.76
C ASN A 66 20.31 -11.40 15.05
N ASP A 67 19.60 -10.97 14.01
CA ASP A 67 18.66 -11.80 13.23
C ASP A 67 18.62 -11.36 11.76
N ILE A 68 19.78 -11.47 11.10
CA ILE A 68 19.94 -11.05 9.70
C ILE A 68 19.04 -11.83 8.74
N LYS A 69 18.63 -13.05 9.12
CA LYS A 69 17.74 -13.89 8.31
C LYS A 69 16.36 -13.26 8.21
N SER A 70 15.79 -12.78 9.32
CA SER A 70 14.51 -12.07 9.30
C SER A 70 14.58 -10.76 8.51
N TYR A 71 15.69 -10.03 8.61
CA TYR A 71 15.92 -8.84 7.79
C TYR A 71 15.91 -9.16 6.30
N GLU A 72 16.71 -10.13 5.86
CA GLU A 72 16.77 -10.51 4.44
C GLU A 72 15.44 -11.10 3.96
N LYS A 73 14.68 -11.78 4.83
CA LYS A 73 13.33 -12.27 4.51
C LYS A 73 12.37 -11.13 4.14
N VAL A 74 12.29 -10.08 4.96
CA VAL A 74 11.43 -8.92 4.69
C VAL A 74 11.95 -8.14 3.48
N LYS A 75 13.25 -7.83 3.43
CA LYS A 75 13.85 -7.13 2.31
C LYS A 75 13.58 -7.85 0.98
N LYS A 76 13.80 -9.16 0.92
CA LYS A 76 13.56 -9.97 -0.28
C LYS A 76 12.07 -10.01 -0.66
N MET A 77 11.15 -10.05 0.31
CA MET A 77 9.71 -9.98 0.04
C MET A 77 9.35 -8.73 -0.76
N PHE A 78 9.85 -7.56 -0.37
CA PHE A 78 9.62 -6.29 -1.06
C PHE A 78 10.39 -6.18 -2.37
N VAL A 79 11.69 -6.53 -2.37
CA VAL A 79 12.54 -6.43 -3.56
C VAL A 79 12.01 -7.33 -4.67
N ASP A 80 11.72 -8.61 -4.40
CA ASP A 80 11.19 -9.50 -5.45
C ASP A 80 9.82 -9.00 -6.00
N ASN A 81 9.04 -8.26 -5.20
CA ASN A 81 7.75 -7.67 -5.60
C ASN A 81 7.82 -6.23 -6.14
N ALA A 82 9.02 -5.71 -6.44
CA ALA A 82 9.16 -4.36 -6.99
C ALA A 82 8.31 -4.15 -8.26
N GLY A 83 8.23 -5.16 -9.12
CA GLY A 83 7.37 -5.14 -10.31
C GLY A 83 5.86 -5.15 -9.97
N SER A 84 5.45 -5.81 -8.90
CA SER A 84 4.05 -5.85 -8.46
C SER A 84 3.60 -4.48 -7.99
N PHE A 85 4.44 -3.82 -7.17
CA PHE A 85 4.21 -2.43 -6.74
C PHE A 85 4.18 -1.47 -7.93
N HIS A 86 5.14 -1.62 -8.86
CA HIS A 86 5.16 -0.84 -10.11
C HIS A 86 3.85 -0.98 -10.89
N ASN A 87 3.43 -2.22 -11.13
CA ASN A 87 2.19 -2.51 -11.85
C ASN A 87 0.97 -1.86 -11.18
N LEU A 88 0.84 -1.95 -9.85
CA LEU A 88 -0.29 -1.36 -9.12
C LEU A 88 -0.28 0.17 -9.13
N ILE A 89 0.89 0.80 -9.03
CA ILE A 89 1.02 2.26 -9.10
C ILE A 89 0.54 2.80 -10.46
N HIS A 90 0.70 2.00 -11.52
CA HIS A 90 0.31 2.35 -12.89
C HIS A 90 -0.95 1.61 -13.37
N ASP A 91 -1.70 0.95 -12.49
CA ASP A 91 -2.88 0.17 -12.88
C ASP A 91 -4.10 1.10 -13.07
N MET A 92 -4.53 1.26 -14.32
CA MET A 92 -5.70 2.06 -14.67
C MET A 92 -7.02 1.49 -14.13
N ASN A 93 -7.06 0.23 -13.67
CA ASN A 93 -8.20 -0.30 -12.94
C ASN A 93 -8.33 0.28 -11.53
N PHE A 94 -7.23 0.77 -10.94
CA PHE A 94 -7.15 1.21 -9.55
C PHE A 94 -6.45 2.57 -9.41
N PRO A 95 -6.87 3.60 -10.17
CA PRO A 95 -6.13 4.86 -10.31
C PRO A 95 -5.99 5.64 -9.00
N ASN A 96 -6.86 5.40 -8.02
CA ASN A 96 -6.90 6.15 -6.76
C ASN A 96 -6.18 5.45 -5.59
N VAL A 97 -5.58 4.27 -5.80
CA VAL A 97 -4.84 3.57 -4.73
C VAL A 97 -3.55 4.31 -4.36
N SER A 98 -2.84 4.92 -5.32
CA SER A 98 -1.65 5.76 -5.09
C SER A 98 -0.60 5.15 -4.14
N LEU A 99 -0.31 3.85 -4.31
CA LEU A 99 0.51 3.07 -3.37
C LEU A 99 1.95 3.61 -3.22
N ASN A 100 2.44 4.34 -4.22
CA ASN A 100 3.74 4.99 -4.19
C ASN A 100 3.89 5.91 -2.98
N ALA A 101 2.83 6.62 -2.56
CA ALA A 101 2.85 7.53 -1.41
C ALA A 101 3.12 6.82 -0.07
N TYR A 102 2.83 5.51 0.01
CA TYR A 102 2.86 4.73 1.26
C TYR A 102 4.00 3.71 1.31
N LEU A 103 4.65 3.42 0.18
CA LEU A 103 5.57 2.29 0.04
C LEU A 103 6.73 2.28 1.04
N SER A 104 7.32 3.45 1.34
CA SER A 104 8.38 3.57 2.35
C SER A 104 7.87 3.25 3.75
N ASP A 105 6.71 3.79 4.14
CA ASP A 105 6.12 3.57 5.46
C ASP A 105 5.66 2.12 5.64
N ILE A 106 5.08 1.52 4.60
CA ILE A 106 4.68 0.11 4.59
C ILE A 106 5.90 -0.78 4.83
N MET A 107 7.01 -0.49 4.17
CA MET A 107 8.25 -1.25 4.33
C MET A 107 8.81 -1.08 5.74
N ASP A 108 8.86 0.16 6.25
CA ASP A 108 9.32 0.46 7.61
C ASP A 108 8.52 -0.32 8.66
N ARG A 109 7.19 -0.22 8.56
CA ARG A 109 6.25 -0.87 9.48
C ARG A 109 6.29 -2.39 9.35
N SER A 110 6.59 -2.93 8.17
CA SER A 110 6.77 -4.38 7.99
C SER A 110 7.98 -4.90 8.74
N PHE A 111 9.11 -4.19 8.70
CA PHE A 111 10.26 -4.54 9.52
C PHE A 111 9.98 -4.38 11.02
N ALA A 112 9.38 -3.26 11.43
CA ALA A 112 9.01 -3.03 12.83
C ALA A 112 8.09 -4.13 13.35
N ASN A 113 7.11 -4.52 12.53
CA ASN A 113 6.15 -5.55 12.89
C ASN A 113 6.82 -6.92 13.08
N LEU A 114 7.75 -7.31 12.20
CA LEU A 114 8.48 -8.57 12.37
C LEU A 114 9.44 -8.52 13.57
N LYS A 115 10.02 -7.36 13.87
CA LYS A 115 10.93 -7.17 15.01
C LYS A 115 10.20 -7.23 16.35
N ASN A 116 9.02 -6.61 16.44
CA ASN A 116 8.35 -6.33 17.70
C ASN A 116 7.29 -7.36 18.10
N TYR A 117 6.76 -8.13 17.14
CA TYR A 117 5.67 -9.07 17.40
C TYR A 117 6.01 -10.48 16.95
N VAL A 118 5.75 -11.44 17.85
CA VAL A 118 5.99 -12.87 17.62
C VAL A 118 5.01 -13.41 16.58
N SER A 119 3.79 -12.86 16.51
CA SER A 119 2.74 -13.35 15.60
C SER A 119 1.96 -12.24 14.91
N THR A 120 1.35 -12.57 13.76
CA THR A 120 0.40 -11.68 13.08
C THR A 120 -0.76 -11.29 13.99
N SER A 121 -1.31 -12.25 14.75
CA SER A 121 -2.47 -12.02 15.63
C SER A 121 -2.17 -11.01 16.72
N GLU A 122 -0.98 -11.09 17.33
CA GLU A 122 -0.51 -10.13 18.33
C GLU A 122 -0.40 -8.73 17.73
N SER A 123 0.25 -8.60 16.57
CA SER A 123 0.44 -7.30 15.93
C SER A 123 -0.88 -6.64 15.52
N LEU A 124 -1.84 -7.42 15.01
CA LEU A 124 -3.15 -6.89 14.64
C LEU A 124 -3.99 -6.54 15.86
N LYS A 125 -3.84 -7.29 16.96
CA LYS A 125 -4.51 -6.98 18.22
C LYS A 125 -4.02 -5.63 18.75
N ASP A 126 -2.71 -5.39 18.77
CA ASP A 126 -2.14 -4.14 19.24
C ASP A 126 -2.58 -2.95 18.37
N LEU A 127 -2.54 -3.10 17.03
CA LEU A 127 -3.10 -2.10 16.11
C LEU A 127 -4.59 -1.85 16.38
N SER A 128 -5.39 -2.90 16.55
CA SER A 128 -6.82 -2.78 16.84
C SER A 128 -7.08 -2.05 18.15
N GLU A 129 -6.28 -2.31 19.19
CA GLU A 129 -6.42 -1.61 20.46
C GLU A 129 -6.02 -0.14 20.37
N LYS A 130 -4.96 0.18 19.61
CA LYS A 130 -4.53 1.56 19.34
C LYS A 130 -5.67 2.38 18.72
N PHE A 131 -6.30 1.86 17.65
CA PHE A 131 -7.38 2.58 16.96
C PHE A 131 -8.73 2.50 17.68
N TYR A 132 -8.92 1.56 18.60
CA TYR A 132 -10.12 1.50 19.44
C TYR A 132 -10.08 2.48 20.62
N LYS A 133 -8.92 2.64 21.28
CA LYS A 133 -8.77 3.47 22.49
C LYS A 133 -8.78 4.96 22.18
N THR A 134 -8.47 5.35 20.95
CA THR A 134 -8.51 6.74 20.55
C THR A 134 -9.84 7.02 19.88
N SER A 135 -10.80 7.50 20.67
CA SER A 135 -12.12 7.92 20.20
C SER A 135 -11.99 8.87 18.99
N SER A 136 -12.79 8.59 17.97
CA SER A 136 -12.80 9.06 16.58
C SER A 136 -12.84 10.58 16.29
N LEU A 137 -12.62 11.46 17.28
CA LEU A 137 -12.67 12.91 17.12
C LEU A 137 -11.31 13.60 17.27
N GLU A 138 -10.44 13.17 18.19
CA GLU A 138 -9.15 13.86 18.43
C GLU A 138 -8.03 13.48 17.43
N MET A 139 -8.16 12.34 16.73
CA MET A 139 -7.13 11.84 15.80
C MET A 139 -7.10 12.56 14.45
N PHE A 140 -8.24 13.04 13.96
CA PHE A 140 -8.38 13.52 12.58
C PHE A 140 -8.24 15.03 12.42
N GLU A 141 -8.08 15.78 13.50
CA GLU A 141 -7.88 17.23 13.46
C GLU A 141 -6.50 17.66 12.92
N LYS A 142 -5.55 16.72 12.74
CA LYS A 142 -4.21 17.00 12.19
C LYS A 142 -4.00 16.23 10.89
N SER A 143 -4.06 16.93 9.75
CA SER A 143 -3.97 16.34 8.40
C SER A 143 -2.74 15.46 8.18
N ASP A 144 -1.60 15.82 8.79
CA ASP A 144 -0.34 15.07 8.68
C ASP A 144 -0.37 13.70 9.38
N GLN A 145 -1.31 13.49 10.31
CA GLN A 145 -1.47 12.25 11.06
C GLN A 145 -2.23 11.18 10.26
N SER A 146 -3.11 11.58 9.34
CA SER A 146 -3.98 10.66 8.59
C SER A 146 -3.23 9.71 7.65
N THR A 147 -2.23 10.20 6.91
CA THR A 147 -1.33 9.39 6.08
C THR A 147 -0.52 8.42 6.92
N SER A 148 -0.05 8.87 8.09
CA SER A 148 0.65 8.02 9.05
C SER A 148 -0.24 6.89 9.56
N ASP A 149 -1.50 7.18 9.90
CA ASP A 149 -2.41 6.22 10.51
C ASP A 149 -2.85 5.11 9.54
N ILE A 150 -3.18 5.44 8.29
CA ILE A 150 -3.47 4.41 7.28
C ILE A 150 -2.22 3.58 6.93
N SER A 151 -1.05 4.22 6.89
CA SER A 151 0.23 3.51 6.75
C SER A 151 0.41 2.46 7.86
N GLU A 152 -0.05 2.71 9.11
CA GLU A 152 0.01 1.73 10.21
C GLU A 152 -0.71 0.43 9.85
N ILE A 153 -1.97 0.57 9.45
CA ILE A 153 -2.86 -0.55 9.21
C ILE A 153 -2.43 -1.28 7.95
N LEU A 154 -2.11 -0.54 6.89
CA LEU A 154 -1.62 -1.08 5.63
C LEU A 154 -0.28 -1.81 5.79
N GLY A 155 0.66 -1.20 6.53
CA GLY A 155 1.93 -1.81 6.90
C GLY A 155 1.73 -3.10 7.69
N GLY A 156 0.82 -3.11 8.67
CA GLY A 156 0.46 -4.32 9.43
C GLY A 156 -0.19 -5.41 8.55
N ALA A 157 -1.05 -5.02 7.61
CA ALA A 157 -1.71 -5.93 6.68
C ALA A 157 -0.70 -6.59 5.72
N ILE A 158 0.34 -5.87 5.29
CA ILE A 158 1.42 -6.40 4.43
C ILE A 158 2.46 -7.18 5.25
N ALA A 159 2.78 -6.74 6.47
CA ALA A 159 3.79 -7.38 7.31
C ALA A 159 3.52 -8.87 7.59
N ARG A 160 2.24 -9.28 7.60
CA ARG A 160 1.89 -10.69 7.80
C ARG A 160 2.45 -11.61 6.72
N PHE A 161 2.62 -11.15 5.48
CA PHE A 161 3.15 -11.97 4.38
C PHE A 161 4.60 -12.40 4.66
N ALA A 162 5.38 -11.59 5.39
CA ALA A 162 6.73 -11.94 5.81
C ALA A 162 6.79 -13.19 6.71
N ARG A 163 5.66 -13.64 7.26
CA ARG A 163 5.57 -14.83 8.11
C ARG A 163 5.21 -16.11 7.34
N PHE A 164 4.86 -16.03 6.06
CA PHE A 164 4.65 -17.20 5.21
C PHE A 164 5.99 -17.90 4.90
N ASP A 165 5.91 -19.14 4.40
CA ASP A 165 7.07 -19.92 3.97
C ASP A 165 7.76 -19.28 2.76
N ASP A 166 6.96 -18.82 1.78
CA ASP A 166 7.42 -18.00 0.65
C ASP A 166 6.72 -16.62 0.65
N PRO A 167 7.28 -15.62 1.36
CA PRO A 167 6.69 -14.29 1.43
C PRO A 167 6.60 -13.59 0.07
N SER A 168 7.61 -13.77 -0.77
CA SER A 168 7.66 -13.11 -2.08
C SER A 168 6.51 -13.59 -2.96
N LYS A 169 6.27 -14.91 -3.00
CA LYS A 169 5.13 -15.49 -3.72
C LYS A 169 3.79 -15.10 -3.11
N ALA A 170 3.64 -15.20 -1.79
CA ALA A 170 2.37 -14.90 -1.12
C ALA A 170 1.95 -13.44 -1.31
N LEU A 171 2.91 -12.50 -1.27
CA LEU A 171 2.64 -11.10 -1.55
C LEU A 171 2.36 -10.85 -3.05
N PHE A 172 3.07 -11.53 -3.96
CA PHE A 172 2.82 -11.43 -5.40
C PHE A 172 1.37 -11.79 -5.76
N GLU A 173 0.89 -12.92 -5.27
CA GLU A 173 -0.49 -13.37 -5.51
C GLU A 173 -1.51 -12.37 -4.94
N ALA A 174 -1.24 -11.78 -3.77
CA ALA A 174 -2.11 -10.78 -3.16
C ALA A 174 -2.06 -9.40 -3.85
N LEU A 175 -1.04 -9.11 -4.66
CA LEU A 175 -0.89 -7.84 -5.38
C LEU A 175 -1.26 -7.97 -6.87
N GLU A 176 -1.63 -9.16 -7.33
CA GLU A 176 -2.06 -9.39 -8.71
C GLU A 176 -3.43 -8.74 -8.96
N SER A 177 -3.52 -7.95 -10.02
CA SER A 177 -4.73 -7.15 -10.33
C SER A 177 -6.01 -7.98 -10.38
N ASP A 178 -5.97 -9.17 -10.98
CA ASP A 178 -7.14 -10.05 -11.08
C ASP A 178 -7.53 -10.66 -9.73
N ASN A 179 -6.55 -10.97 -8.87
CA ASN A 179 -6.81 -11.44 -7.50
C ASN A 179 -7.35 -10.31 -6.61
N ILE A 180 -6.92 -9.07 -6.83
CA ILE A 180 -7.49 -7.89 -6.17
C ILE A 180 -8.95 -7.72 -6.59
N LYS A 181 -9.26 -7.72 -7.90
CA LYS A 181 -10.65 -7.64 -8.40
C LYS A 181 -11.53 -8.74 -7.80
N LYS A 182 -11.03 -9.97 -7.79
CA LYS A 182 -11.73 -11.12 -7.20
C LYS A 182 -12.01 -10.90 -5.71
N GLY A 183 -11.01 -10.52 -4.92
CA GLY A 183 -11.19 -10.31 -3.49
C GLY A 183 -12.09 -9.11 -3.17
N LEU A 184 -12.00 -8.01 -3.93
CA LEU A 184 -12.89 -6.86 -3.77
C LEU A 184 -14.37 -7.26 -3.94
N LYS A 185 -14.67 -8.12 -4.92
CA LYS A 185 -16.02 -8.68 -5.12
C LYS A 185 -16.42 -9.59 -3.96
N GLU A 186 -15.56 -10.56 -3.59
CA GLU A 186 -15.83 -11.52 -2.51
C GLU A 186 -16.08 -10.84 -1.16
N PHE A 187 -15.33 -9.77 -0.85
CA PHE A 187 -15.46 -9.00 0.38
C PHE A 187 -16.52 -7.89 0.30
N LYS A 188 -17.25 -7.80 -0.82
CA LYS A 188 -18.30 -6.79 -1.06
C LYS A 188 -17.79 -5.36 -0.88
N ILE A 189 -16.57 -5.09 -1.34
CA ILE A 189 -15.93 -3.77 -1.31
C ILE A 189 -16.24 -3.00 -2.59
N ALA A 190 -16.07 -3.65 -3.75
CA ALA A 190 -16.31 -3.07 -5.06
C ALA A 190 -16.62 -4.16 -6.10
N ASP A 191 -17.27 -3.77 -7.20
CA ASP A 191 -17.60 -4.65 -8.33
C ASP A 191 -17.19 -3.99 -9.66
N GLU A 192 -17.40 -4.69 -10.78
CA GLU A 192 -17.17 -4.17 -12.13
C GLU A 192 -18.13 -3.02 -12.48
N ALA A 193 -19.36 -3.12 -12.02
CA ALA A 193 -20.41 -2.14 -12.26
C ALA A 193 -21.02 -1.69 -10.93
N LYS A 194 -21.38 -0.41 -10.86
CA LYS A 194 -22.09 0.14 -9.71
C LYS A 194 -23.47 -0.53 -9.57
N ASP A 195 -23.78 -1.02 -8.38
CA ASP A 195 -25.12 -1.51 -8.07
C ASP A 195 -26.08 -0.31 -7.94
N MET A 196 -27.01 -0.20 -8.88
CA MET A 196 -27.98 0.90 -8.94
C MET A 196 -28.92 0.94 -7.73
N PHE A 197 -29.04 -0.15 -6.99
CA PHE A 197 -29.89 -0.26 -5.80
C PHE A 197 -29.13 -0.05 -4.49
N ASN A 198 -27.79 -0.05 -4.54
CA ASN A 198 -26.94 0.20 -3.39
C ASN A 198 -26.15 1.51 -3.59
N PRO A 199 -26.53 2.61 -2.90
CA PRO A 199 -25.86 3.89 -3.04
C PRO A 199 -24.37 3.86 -2.61
N ASP A 200 -23.99 2.92 -1.75
CA ASP A 200 -22.63 2.73 -1.24
C ASP A 200 -21.76 1.83 -2.14
N SER A 201 -22.31 1.32 -3.25
CA SER A 201 -21.56 0.48 -4.18
C SER A 201 -20.48 1.28 -4.91
N LYS A 202 -19.32 0.64 -5.10
CA LYS A 202 -18.14 1.19 -5.78
C LYS A 202 -17.77 0.36 -6.99
N GLU A 203 -17.31 1.01 -8.04
CA GLU A 203 -16.63 0.36 -9.15
C GLU A 203 -15.12 0.22 -8.84
N PHE A 204 -14.42 -0.68 -9.53
CA PHE A 204 -12.98 -0.85 -9.35
C PHE A 204 -12.18 0.45 -9.50
N LYS A 205 -12.54 1.30 -10.45
CA LYS A 205 -11.85 2.58 -10.67
C LYS A 205 -11.99 3.57 -9.50
N ASP A 206 -13.01 3.37 -8.66
CA ASP A 206 -13.33 4.24 -7.53
C ASP A 206 -12.67 3.78 -6.22
N ILE A 207 -11.98 2.62 -6.22
CA ILE A 207 -11.31 2.15 -5.02
C ILE A 207 -10.10 3.02 -4.69
N ASP A 208 -9.94 3.33 -3.42
CA ASP A 208 -8.82 4.09 -2.89
C ASP A 208 -7.91 3.22 -1.99
N ILE A 209 -6.94 3.86 -1.33
CA ILE A 209 -6.01 3.19 -0.41
C ILE A 209 -6.71 2.52 0.78
N TYR A 210 -7.85 3.04 1.24
CA TYR A 210 -8.59 2.49 2.38
C TYR A 210 -9.32 1.21 1.96
N ASP A 211 -9.97 1.22 0.80
CA ASP A 211 -10.59 0.02 0.21
C ASP A 211 -9.54 -1.07 -0.05
N PHE A 212 -8.38 -0.69 -0.58
CA PHE A 212 -7.25 -1.59 -0.79
C PHE A 212 -6.69 -2.14 0.53
N THR A 213 -6.61 -1.32 1.58
CA THR A 213 -6.21 -1.76 2.93
C THR A 213 -7.20 -2.77 3.50
N HIS A 214 -8.51 -2.55 3.33
CA HIS A 214 -9.54 -3.50 3.72
C HIS A 214 -9.37 -4.83 2.99
N TYR A 215 -9.15 -4.81 1.67
CA TYR A 215 -8.81 -6.01 0.90
C TYR A 215 -7.58 -6.75 1.47
N LEU A 216 -6.48 -6.03 1.72
CA LEU A 216 -5.24 -6.63 2.24
C LEU A 216 -5.36 -7.20 3.66
N LEU A 217 -6.25 -6.64 4.49
CA LEU A 217 -6.58 -7.21 5.79
C LEU A 217 -7.28 -8.57 5.66
N MET A 218 -8.02 -8.79 4.56
CA MET A 218 -8.91 -9.95 4.37
C MET A 218 -8.33 -11.04 3.46
N VAL A 219 -7.57 -10.71 2.42
CA VAL A 219 -7.07 -11.67 1.43
C VAL A 219 -6.32 -12.85 2.07
N ASN A 220 -6.43 -14.07 1.52
CA ASN A 220 -5.78 -15.27 2.05
C ASN A 220 -6.09 -15.55 3.54
N ARG A 221 -7.24 -15.07 4.03
CA ARG A 221 -7.82 -15.50 5.31
C ARG A 221 -9.13 -16.20 5.01
N GLU A 222 -9.43 -17.24 5.78
CA GLU A 222 -10.78 -17.79 5.75
C GLU A 222 -11.77 -16.72 6.24
N PRO A 223 -12.95 -16.61 5.63
CA PRO A 223 -14.04 -15.78 6.13
C PRO A 223 -14.53 -16.34 7.46
N ASN A 224 -13.78 -16.08 8.53
CA ASN A 224 -14.17 -16.51 9.85
C ASN A 224 -15.07 -15.42 10.44
N GLU A 225 -16.37 -15.67 10.42
CA GLU A 225 -17.34 -14.90 11.19
C GLU A 225 -16.90 -14.95 12.66
N ASN A 226 -16.50 -13.78 13.20
CA ASN A 226 -16.00 -13.54 14.56
C ASN A 226 -14.47 -13.50 14.75
N ASN A 227 -13.77 -12.67 13.98
CA ASN A 227 -12.51 -12.06 14.45
C ASN A 227 -12.77 -10.58 14.86
N PRO A 228 -12.99 -10.29 16.16
CA PRO A 228 -13.25 -8.94 16.64
C PRO A 228 -12.13 -7.94 16.32
N THR A 229 -10.87 -8.39 16.32
CA THR A 229 -9.70 -7.57 16.00
C THR A 229 -9.75 -7.10 14.55
N LEU A 230 -9.98 -8.02 13.61
CA LEU A 230 -10.11 -7.66 12.19
C LEU A 230 -11.33 -6.77 11.95
N LYS A 231 -12.47 -7.08 12.57
CA LYS A 231 -13.69 -6.26 12.45
C LYS A 231 -13.43 -4.81 12.88
N ARG A 232 -12.78 -4.61 14.03
CA ARG A 232 -12.42 -3.27 14.53
C ARG A 232 -11.46 -2.54 13.60
N LEU A 233 -10.46 -3.23 13.04
CA LEU A 233 -9.54 -2.61 12.08
C LEU A 233 -10.25 -2.19 10.79
N ILE A 234 -11.18 -3.02 10.29
CA ILE A 234 -11.98 -2.70 9.11
C ILE A 234 -12.90 -1.50 9.39
N GLU A 235 -13.51 -1.44 10.56
CA GLU A 235 -14.31 -0.28 11.00
C GLU A 235 -13.44 0.98 11.08
N ALA A 236 -12.24 0.90 11.67
CA ALA A 236 -11.30 2.01 11.73
C ALA A 236 -10.91 2.52 10.34
N VAL A 237 -10.57 1.62 9.41
CA VAL A 237 -10.25 1.98 8.01
C VAL A 237 -11.42 2.69 7.33
N LYS A 238 -12.66 2.21 7.52
CA LYS A 238 -13.87 2.85 6.97
C LYS A 238 -14.12 4.24 7.56
N ASP A 239 -13.87 4.43 8.84
CA ASP A 239 -14.06 5.72 9.48
C ASP A 239 -12.98 6.72 9.04
N MET A 240 -11.73 6.29 8.90
CA MET A 240 -10.66 7.10 8.30
C MET A 240 -11.01 7.55 6.88
N GLN A 241 -11.56 6.64 6.07
CA GLN A 241 -11.99 6.93 4.70
C GLN A 241 -13.06 8.03 4.67
N LYS A 242 -14.10 7.91 5.50
CA LYS A 242 -15.17 8.93 5.60
C LYS A 242 -14.63 10.30 6.01
N GLU A 243 -13.69 10.36 6.95
CA GLU A 243 -13.08 11.63 7.37
C GLU A 243 -12.22 12.25 6.27
N SER A 244 -11.47 11.43 5.53
CA SER A 244 -10.70 11.87 4.36
C SER A 244 -11.62 12.49 3.29
N GLU A 245 -12.74 11.85 2.98
CA GLU A 245 -13.73 12.38 2.03
C GLU A 245 -14.35 13.72 2.49
N LYS A 246 -14.61 13.88 3.80
CA LYS A 246 -15.10 15.14 4.37
C LYS A 246 -14.05 16.25 4.23
N GLY A 247 -12.78 15.95 4.48
CA GLY A 247 -11.68 16.90 4.32
C GLY A 247 -11.54 17.40 2.88
N ILE A 248 -11.58 16.49 1.91
CA ILE A 248 -11.54 16.82 0.48
C ILE A 248 -12.75 17.68 0.07
N LYS A 249 -13.95 17.37 0.56
CA LYS A 249 -15.17 18.15 0.28
C LYS A 249 -15.08 19.58 0.85
N LYS A 250 -14.56 19.77 2.06
CA LYS A 250 -14.35 21.11 2.65
C LYS A 250 -13.36 21.95 1.84
N GLN A 251 -12.21 21.38 1.45
CA GLN A 251 -11.22 22.08 0.63
C GLN A 251 -11.76 22.51 -0.74
N LYS A 252 -12.58 21.67 -1.38
CA LYS A 252 -13.26 22.00 -2.65
C LYS A 252 -14.31 23.11 -2.52
N LEU A 253 -14.92 23.28 -1.36
CA LEU A 253 -15.88 24.36 -1.07
C LEU A 253 -15.18 25.68 -0.72
N GLU A 254 -14.01 25.62 -0.09
CA GLU A 254 -13.22 26.79 0.30
C GLU A 254 -12.36 27.36 -0.83
N THR A 255 -12.09 26.59 -1.90
CA THR A 255 -11.47 27.13 -3.11
C THR A 255 -12.52 27.92 -3.90
N PRO A 256 -12.46 29.27 -3.97
CA PRO A 256 -13.49 30.05 -4.65
C PRO A 256 -13.50 29.70 -6.14
N SER A 257 -14.64 29.31 -6.70
CA SER A 257 -14.77 28.94 -8.12
C SER A 257 -14.74 30.13 -9.09
N GLU A 258 -14.46 31.35 -8.61
CA GLU A 258 -14.60 32.56 -9.41
C GLU A 258 -13.49 33.57 -9.09
N TRP A 259 -12.39 33.51 -9.84
CA TRP A 259 -11.84 34.76 -10.36
C TRP A 259 -12.54 35.00 -11.70
N GLY A 260 -13.68 35.69 -11.63
CA GLY A 260 -14.38 36.20 -12.81
C GLY A 260 -13.48 37.15 -13.62
N PRO A 261 -13.90 37.56 -14.84
CA PRO A 261 -13.05 38.22 -15.84
C PRO A 261 -12.47 39.61 -15.48
N ASN A 262 -12.53 40.05 -14.23
CA ASN A 262 -12.09 41.37 -13.77
C ASN A 262 -10.63 41.42 -13.26
N TYR A 263 -9.75 40.54 -13.71
CA TYR A 263 -8.30 40.66 -13.44
C TYR A 263 -7.63 41.85 -14.16
N SER A 264 -8.36 42.53 -15.04
CA SER A 264 -7.89 43.66 -15.85
C SER A 264 -7.83 45.00 -15.10
N GLU A 265 -8.53 45.13 -13.96
CA GLU A 265 -8.68 46.42 -13.27
C GLU A 265 -7.58 46.72 -12.23
N PHE A 266 -6.73 45.74 -11.91
CA PHE A 266 -5.69 45.89 -10.87
C PHE A 266 -4.29 46.24 -11.40
N LYS A 267 -4.17 46.63 -12.67
CA LYS A 267 -2.96 47.27 -13.20
C LYS A 267 -3.24 48.73 -13.56
N LYS A 268 -3.19 49.60 -12.56
CA LYS A 268 -2.82 51.01 -12.72
C LYS A 268 -1.90 51.43 -11.59
#